data_AF-A0A957RK89-F1
#
_entry.id   AF-A0A957RK89-F1
#
_cell.length_a   1.000
_cell.length_b   1.000
_cell.length_c   1.000
_cell.angle_alpha   90.00
_cell.angle_beta   90.00
_cell.angle_gamma   90.00
#
_symmetry.space_group_name_H-M   'P 1'
#
loop_
_entity.id
_entity.type
_entity.pdbx_description
1 polymer ?
#
loop_
_entity_poly.entity_id
_entity_poly.type
_entity_poly.pdbx_seq_one_letter_code
_entity_poly.pdbx_strand_id
1 'polypeptide(L)' 'PGQYNIEVLVPWLYFDMGSAEAQPGARFGFNLSLNDNDAETPAQQTVLSASPARTTHDNPTEWGTLVLGG' A
#
# COMPACT_ATOMS: atom_id res chain seq x y z
N PRO A 1 -20.41 9.12 -12.99
CA PRO A 1 -20.63 7.70 -13.36
C PRO A 1 -19.28 6.97 -13.45
N GLY A 2 -19.14 5.82 -12.78
CA GLY A 2 -17.89 5.07 -12.67
C GLY A 2 -17.16 5.33 -11.34
N GLN A 3 -17.47 4.53 -10.32
CA GLN A 3 -16.69 4.43 -9.09
C GLN A 3 -16.49 2.95 -8.79
N TYR A 4 -15.28 2.61 -8.35
CA TYR A 4 -14.96 1.29 -7.83
C TYR A 4 -14.67 1.43 -6.35
N ASN A 5 -15.25 0.54 -5.54
CA ASN A 5 -14.89 0.37 -4.15
C ASN A 5 -14.11 -0.93 -4.03
N ILE A 6 -12.94 -0.85 -3.41
CA ILE A 6 -12.07 -2.00 -3.16
C ILE A 6 -11.98 -2.18 -1.65
N GLU A 7 -12.26 -3.40 -1.19
CA GLU A 7 -12.07 -3.81 0.19
C GLU A 7 -11.09 -5.00 0.20
N VAL A 8 -10.10 -4.95 1.11
CA VAL A 8 -9.03 -5.95 1.18
C VAL A 8 -8.84 -6.37 2.63
N LEU A 9 -8.72 -7.68 2.84
CA LEU A 9 -8.27 -8.28 4.08
C LEU A 9 -6.94 -9.00 3.81
N VAL A 10 -5.86 -8.50 4.40
CA VAL A 10 -4.53 -9.11 4.33
C VAL A 10 -4.20 -9.75 5.68
N PRO A 11 -4.20 -11.09 5.80
CA PRO A 11 -3.74 -11.78 6.99
C PRO A 11 -2.29 -11.46 7.35
N TRP A 12 -2.03 -11.17 8.62
CA TRP A 12 -0.67 -10.93 9.14
C TRP A 12 0.31 -12.08 8.90
N LEU A 13 -0.22 -13.31 8.77
CA LEU A 13 0.57 -14.51 8.48
C LEU A 13 1.39 -14.39 7.19
N TYR A 14 0.95 -13.61 6.20
CA TYR A 14 1.73 -13.38 4.97
C TYR A 14 3.02 -12.57 5.20
N PHE A 15 3.17 -11.97 6.38
CA PHE A 15 4.35 -11.24 6.80
C PHE A 15 5.13 -11.98 7.90
N ASP A 16 4.86 -13.28 8.10
CA ASP A 16 5.39 -14.08 9.22
C ASP A 16 5.11 -13.46 10.60
N MET A 17 4.01 -12.72 10.71
CA MET A 17 3.60 -12.03 11.93
C MET A 17 2.39 -12.72 12.59
N GLY A 18 2.41 -12.77 13.92
CA GLY A 18 1.31 -13.22 14.74
C GLY A 18 0.56 -12.06 15.41
N SER A 19 -0.37 -12.42 16.29
CA SER A 19 -1.11 -11.45 17.09
C SER A 19 -0.23 -10.70 18.07
N ALA A 20 0.90 -11.27 18.51
CA ALA A 20 1.80 -10.65 19.49
C ALA A 20 2.50 -9.41 18.92
N GLU A 21 2.77 -9.38 17.61
CA GLU A 21 3.42 -8.28 16.91
C GLU A 21 2.41 -7.21 16.44
N ALA A 22 1.17 -7.61 16.15
CA ALA A 22 0.10 -6.73 15.67
C ALA A 22 -0.71 -6.10 16.83
N GLN A 23 -0.04 -5.38 17.72
CA GLN A 23 -0.64 -4.71 18.87
C GLN A 23 -0.99 -3.23 18.58
N PRO A 24 -1.93 -2.60 19.31
CA PRO A 24 -2.15 -1.16 19.23
C PRO A 24 -0.87 -0.36 19.46
N GLY A 25 -0.65 0.67 18.67
CA GLY A 25 0.57 1.48 18.63
C GLY A 25 1.70 0.90 17.77
N ALA A 26 1.58 -0.35 17.28
CA ALA A 26 2.57 -0.93 16.37
C ALA A 26 2.68 -0.11 15.07
N ARG A 27 3.90 0.01 14.56
CA ARG A 27 4.26 0.88 13.43
C ARG A 27 4.79 0.06 12.26
N PHE A 28 4.22 0.26 11.08
CA PHE A 28 4.61 -0.41 9.86
C PHE A 28 4.90 0.60 8.76
N GLY A 29 5.88 0.28 7.91
CA GLY A 29 5.93 0.89 6.58
C GLY A 29 4.68 0.49 5.81
N PHE A 30 3.96 1.45 5.24
CA PHE A 30 2.75 1.19 4.47
C PHE A 30 2.64 2.13 3.28
N ASN A 31 2.18 1.59 2.16
CA ASN A 31 1.86 2.38 0.98
C ASN A 31 0.67 1.80 0.24
N LEU A 32 -0.18 2.69 -0.30
CA LEU A 32 -1.27 2.36 -1.21
C LEU A 32 -1.07 3.17 -2.50
N SER A 33 -1.11 2.49 -3.64
CA SER A 33 -1.03 3.10 -4.96
C SER A 33 -2.16 2.64 -5.86
N LEU A 34 -2.75 3.58 -6.59
CA LEU A 34 -3.72 3.36 -7.66
C LEU A 34 -3.03 3.66 -8.98
N ASN A 35 -3.02 2.69 -9.88
CA ASN A 35 -2.40 2.81 -11.19
C ASN A 35 -3.48 2.69 -12.26
N ASP A 36 -3.37 3.52 -13.27
CA ASP A 36 -4.14 3.43 -14.51
C ASP A 36 -3.12 3.39 -15.65
N ASN A 37 -3.05 2.24 -16.32
CA ASN A 37 -2.06 1.90 -17.34
C ASN A 37 -2.75 1.10 -18.47
N ASP A 38 -3.84 1.62 -19.01
CA ASP A 38 -4.67 0.96 -20.01
C ASP A 38 -4.05 0.91 -21.43
N ALA A 39 -2.88 1.52 -21.66
CA ALA A 39 -2.19 1.48 -22.95
C ALA A 39 -1.37 0.19 -23.17
N GLU A 40 -1.29 -0.25 -24.42
CA GLU A 40 -0.44 -1.37 -24.89
C GLU A 40 1.07 -1.07 -24.84
N THR A 41 1.47 0.09 -24.33
CA THR A 41 2.87 0.48 -24.18
C THR A 41 3.35 0.19 -22.76
N PRO A 42 4.62 -0.25 -22.56
CA PRO A 42 5.18 -0.48 -21.23
C PRO A 42 5.58 0.86 -20.59
N ALA A 43 4.62 1.75 -20.42
CA ALA A 43 4.80 3.08 -19.86
C ALA A 43 3.77 3.30 -18.74
N GLN A 44 4.23 3.86 -17.63
CA GLN A 44 3.35 4.34 -16.58
C GLN A 44 2.56 5.55 -17.07
N GLN A 45 1.23 5.53 -17.01
CA GLN A 45 0.39 6.64 -17.46
C GLN A 45 -0.05 7.51 -16.28
N THR A 46 -0.80 6.94 -15.34
CA THR A 46 -1.24 7.68 -14.14
C THR A 46 -1.00 6.88 -12.88
N VAL A 47 -0.51 7.57 -11.85
CA VAL A 47 -0.42 7.02 -10.49
C VAL A 47 -0.90 8.04 -9.46
N LEU A 48 -1.72 7.55 -8.53
CA LEU A 48 -1.96 8.21 -7.25
C LEU A 48 -1.36 7.30 -6.17
N SER A 49 -0.55 7.87 -5.28
CA SER A 49 0.13 7.10 -4.23
C SER A 49 0.13 7.87 -2.91
N ALA A 50 0.08 7.13 -1.82
CA ALA A 50 0.31 7.67 -0.48
C ALA A 50 1.78 8.11 -0.29
N SER A 51 2.72 7.56 -1.07
CA SER A 51 4.10 8.00 -1.09
C SER A 51 4.33 9.15 -2.07
N PRO A 52 5.07 10.21 -1.67
CA PRO A 52 5.39 11.34 -2.56
C PRO A 52 6.19 10.95 -3.81
N ALA A 53 7.09 9.98 -3.70
CA ALA A 53 8.01 9.59 -4.76
C ALA A 53 7.35 8.73 -5.85
N ARG A 54 6.24 8.04 -5.52
CA ARG A 54 5.42 7.25 -6.47
C ARG A 54 6.18 6.10 -7.16
N THR A 55 7.34 5.73 -6.64
CA THR A 55 8.24 4.64 -7.09
C THR A 55 8.23 3.46 -6.11
N THR A 56 7.06 3.14 -5.57
CA THR A 56 6.94 2.42 -4.28
C THR A 56 6.89 0.90 -4.34
N HIS A 57 6.91 0.29 -5.53
CA HIS A 57 6.75 -1.16 -5.68
C HIS A 57 8.01 -1.93 -5.24
N ASP A 58 9.17 -1.27 -5.21
CA ASP A 58 10.47 -1.87 -4.94
C ASP A 58 11.34 -1.07 -3.95
N ASN A 59 10.97 0.16 -3.57
CA ASN A 59 11.69 0.96 -2.58
C ASN A 59 10.87 1.21 -1.28
N PRO A 60 11.08 0.42 -0.21
CA PRO A 60 10.34 0.59 1.05
C PRO A 60 10.73 1.84 1.85
N THR A 61 11.84 2.51 1.52
CA THR A 61 12.26 3.73 2.24
C THR A 61 11.36 4.94 1.98
N GLU A 62 10.53 4.87 0.94
CA GLU A 62 9.60 5.92 0.54
C GLU A 62 8.18 5.73 1.08
N TRP A 63 7.95 4.65 1.83
CA TRP A 63 6.63 4.33 2.37
C TRP A 63 6.26 5.24 3.55
N GLY A 64 4.97 5.47 3.72
CA GLY A 64 4.44 6.15 4.90
C GLY A 64 4.51 5.25 6.14
N THR A 65 4.20 5.81 7.30
CA THR A 65 4.04 5.03 8.54
C THR A 65 2.57 4.81 8.84
N LEU A 66 2.15 3.55 8.93
CA LEU A 66 0.86 3.15 9.47
C LEU A 66 1.00 2.80 10.95
N VAL A 67 0.12 3.35 11.78
CA VAL A 67 0.04 3.04 13.22
C VAL A 67 -1.26 2.27 13.48
N LEU A 68 -1.16 1.04 14.00
CA LEU A 68 -2.34 0.23 14.31
C LEU A 68 -3.04 0.73 15.57
N GLY A 69 -4.37 0.82 15.56
CA GLY A 69 -5.16 1.04 16.78
C GLY A 69 -4.88 2.36 17.51
N GLY A 70 -4.65 3.44 16.76
CA GLY A 70 -4.70 4.80 17.29
C GLY A 70 -6.11 5.21 17.70
#